data_AF-A0A3D4NPU5-F1
#
_entry.id   AF-A0A3D4NPU5-F1
#
_cell.length_a   1.000
_cell.length_b   1.000
_cell.length_c   1.000
_cell.angle_alpha   90.00
_cell.angle_beta   90.00
_cell.angle_gamma   90.00
#
_symmetry.space_group_name_H-M   'P 1'
#
loop_
_entity.id
_entity.type
_entity.pdbx_description
1 polymer ?
#
loop_
_entity_poly.entity_id
_entity_poly.type
_entity_poly.pdbx_seq_one_letter_code
_entity_poly.pdbx_strand_id
1 'polypeptide(L)'
;GSSTMPHKVNPIDFENSEGNLGIANALFQHLASKLPISRWQRDLTDSTVLRNLGVGFAHSVIAYEASLKGISKLELNAQKIAADLDACWEVLAEPIQTVMRRYNIENPYEKLKELTRGKGISPQALQTFIDGLDMPAAAKAELKLLTPANYIGNAVEQAKRI
;
A
#
# COMPACT_ATOMS: atom_id res chain seq x y z
N GLY A 1 -17.97 12.62 -12.31
CA GLY A 1 -18.44 13.76 -11.50
C GLY A 1 -19.58 13.30 -10.60
N SER A 2 -20.01 14.13 -9.66
CA SER A 2 -21.24 13.92 -8.89
C SER A 2 -22.42 14.65 -9.55
N SER A 3 -23.63 14.07 -9.52
CA SER A 3 -24.84 14.71 -10.03
C SER A 3 -25.24 15.98 -9.26
N THR A 4 -24.74 16.14 -8.04
CA THR A 4 -25.08 17.26 -7.15
C THR A 4 -23.88 18.11 -6.71
N MET A 5 -22.64 17.63 -6.92
CA MET A 5 -21.41 18.31 -6.49
C MET A 5 -20.45 18.50 -7.67
N PRO A 6 -20.43 19.68 -8.32
CA PRO A 6 -19.66 19.92 -9.55
C PRO A 6 -18.15 19.73 -9.43
N HIS A 7 -17.60 19.95 -8.22
CA HIS A 7 -16.16 19.82 -7.95
C HIS A 7 -15.72 18.38 -7.61
N LYS A 8 -16.66 17.46 -7.38
CA LYS A 8 -16.34 16.09 -6.94
C LYS A 8 -15.97 15.23 -8.15
N VAL A 9 -14.73 14.75 -8.13
CA VAL A 9 -14.21 13.75 -9.08
C VAL A 9 -14.11 12.41 -8.34
N ASN A 10 -14.67 11.35 -8.93
CA ASN A 10 -14.69 10.01 -8.36
C ASN A 10 -13.80 9.08 -9.19
N PRO A 11 -13.15 8.07 -8.59
CA PRO A 11 -12.32 7.08 -9.28
C PRO A 11 -13.16 6.01 -10.01
N ILE A 12 -14.15 6.43 -10.81
CA ILE A 12 -15.17 5.53 -11.37
C ILE A 12 -14.62 4.44 -12.29
N ASP A 13 -13.50 4.68 -12.96
CA ASP A 13 -12.92 3.67 -13.85
C ASP A 13 -12.32 2.52 -13.02
N PHE A 14 -11.74 2.81 -11.84
CA PHE A 14 -11.29 1.78 -10.90
C PHE A 14 -12.46 1.04 -10.26
N GLU A 15 -13.51 1.76 -9.83
CA GLU A 15 -14.73 1.15 -9.26
C GLU A 15 -15.41 0.20 -10.27
N ASN A 16 -15.45 0.59 -11.55
CA ASN A 16 -15.97 -0.25 -12.63
C ASN A 16 -15.10 -1.49 -12.88
N SER A 17 -13.77 -1.31 -12.84
CA SER A 17 -12.82 -2.42 -12.97
C SER A 17 -12.98 -3.45 -11.85
N GLU A 18 -13.02 -2.99 -10.60
CA GLU A 18 -13.21 -3.82 -9.42
C GLU A 18 -14.47 -4.69 -9.51
N GLY A 19 -15.60 -4.09 -9.89
CA GLY A 19 -16.86 -4.82 -10.07
C GLY A 19 -16.79 -5.89 -11.16
N ASN A 20 -16.19 -5.57 -12.30
CA ASN A 20 -16.05 -6.52 -13.41
C ASN A 20 -15.06 -7.65 -13.11
N LEU A 21 -13.96 -7.37 -12.39
CA LEU A 21 -13.04 -8.41 -11.92
C LEU A 21 -13.74 -9.41 -10.99
N GLY A 22 -14.62 -8.92 -10.11
CA GLY A 22 -15.43 -9.79 -9.25
C GLY A 22 -16.32 -10.74 -10.05
N ILE A 23 -17.03 -10.24 -11.07
CA ILE A 23 -17.89 -11.06 -11.94
C ILE A 23 -17.06 -12.07 -12.75
N ALA A 24 -15.94 -11.62 -13.33
CA ALA A 24 -15.03 -12.49 -14.06
C ALA A 24 -14.53 -13.65 -13.19
N ASN A 25 -14.07 -13.35 -11.97
CA ASN A 25 -13.59 -14.35 -11.03
C ASN A 25 -14.69 -15.33 -10.61
N ALA A 26 -15.91 -14.87 -10.36
CA ALA A 26 -17.03 -15.74 -10.02
C ALA A 26 -17.33 -16.75 -11.15
N LEU A 27 -17.32 -16.28 -12.40
CA LEU A 27 -17.49 -17.15 -13.57
C LEU A 27 -16.31 -18.13 -13.73
N PHE A 28 -15.07 -17.64 -13.66
CA PHE A 28 -13.90 -18.51 -13.79
C PHE A 28 -13.83 -19.55 -12.68
N GLN A 29 -14.21 -19.20 -11.45
CA GLN A 29 -14.29 -20.14 -10.34
C GLN A 29 -15.36 -21.21 -10.58
N HIS A 30 -16.53 -20.84 -11.10
CA HIS A 30 -17.57 -21.80 -11.48
C HIS A 30 -17.08 -22.73 -12.61
N LEU A 31 -16.46 -22.19 -13.65
CA LEU A 31 -15.91 -22.97 -14.75
C LEU A 31 -14.83 -23.95 -14.26
N ALA A 32 -13.87 -23.47 -13.46
CA ALA A 32 -12.78 -24.29 -12.92
C ALA A 32 -13.27 -25.41 -12.00
N SER A 33 -14.32 -25.15 -11.21
CA SER A 33 -14.89 -26.17 -10.31
C SER A 33 -15.81 -27.15 -11.02
N LYS A 34 -16.61 -26.69 -11.99
CA LYS A 34 -17.54 -27.53 -12.75
C LYS A 34 -16.76 -28.42 -13.74
N LEU A 35 -16.01 -27.82 -14.67
CA LEU A 35 -15.57 -28.49 -15.90
C LEU A 35 -14.78 -29.79 -15.70
N PRO A 36 -13.95 -29.95 -14.65
CA PRO A 36 -13.24 -31.21 -14.39
C PRO A 36 -14.13 -32.40 -13.99
N ILE A 37 -15.40 -32.17 -13.66
CA ILE A 37 -16.33 -33.21 -13.19
C ILE A 37 -17.36 -33.52 -14.28
N SER A 38 -17.33 -34.77 -14.75
CA SER A 38 -18.28 -35.34 -15.71
C SER A 38 -18.52 -36.82 -15.39
N ARG A 39 -19.78 -37.27 -15.32
CA ARG A 39 -20.10 -38.64 -14.88
C ARG A 39 -19.73 -39.69 -15.94
N TRP A 40 -19.06 -40.77 -15.51
CA TRP A 40 -18.61 -41.90 -16.34
C TRP A 40 -17.77 -41.46 -17.56
N GLN A 41 -18.10 -41.88 -18.79
CA GLN A 41 -17.35 -41.51 -19.98
C GLN A 41 -17.56 -40.05 -20.41
N ARG A 42 -18.76 -39.50 -20.15
CA ARG A 42 -19.09 -38.06 -19.98
C ARG A 42 -20.60 -37.89 -19.74
N ASP A 43 -20.98 -36.84 -19.02
CA ASP A 43 -22.29 -36.19 -19.16
C ASP A 43 -22.18 -34.92 -20.03
N LEU A 44 -23.32 -34.31 -20.38
CA LEU A 44 -23.40 -33.20 -21.35
C LEU A 44 -23.58 -31.81 -20.70
N THR A 45 -23.43 -31.72 -19.37
CA THR A 45 -23.64 -30.45 -18.64
C THR A 45 -22.54 -29.41 -18.92
N ASP A 46 -21.35 -29.87 -19.30
CA ASP A 46 -20.23 -29.03 -19.74
C ASP A 46 -20.54 -28.25 -21.03
N SER A 47 -21.34 -28.80 -21.95
CA SER A 47 -21.66 -28.17 -23.23
C SER A 47 -22.31 -26.78 -23.08
N THR A 48 -23.24 -26.60 -22.14
CA THR A 48 -23.84 -25.27 -21.89
C THR A 48 -22.92 -24.37 -21.08
N VAL A 49 -22.06 -24.94 -20.23
CA VAL A 49 -21.14 -24.21 -19.38
C VAL A 49 -19.98 -23.62 -20.21
N LEU A 50 -19.42 -24.40 -21.15
CA LEU A 50 -18.35 -23.96 -22.07
C LEU A 50 -18.76 -22.80 -22.98
N ARG A 51 -20.06 -22.64 -23.27
CA ARG A 51 -20.57 -21.48 -24.03
C ARG A 51 -20.42 -20.16 -23.29
N ASN A 52 -20.11 -20.20 -21.99
CA ASN A 52 -19.89 -19.02 -21.15
C ASN A 52 -18.40 -18.68 -20.97
N LEU A 53 -17.47 -19.40 -21.62
CA LEU A 53 -16.03 -19.08 -21.57
C LEU A 53 -15.77 -17.61 -21.93
N GLY A 54 -16.37 -17.13 -23.03
CA GLY A 54 -16.22 -15.75 -23.49
C GLY A 54 -16.76 -14.71 -22.51
N VAL A 55 -17.71 -15.06 -21.64
CA VAL A 55 -18.33 -14.12 -20.69
C VAL A 55 -17.34 -13.72 -19.59
N GLY A 56 -16.60 -14.70 -19.04
CA GLY A 56 -15.55 -14.41 -18.05
C GLY A 56 -14.43 -13.53 -18.63
N PHE A 57 -14.02 -13.82 -19.87
CA PHE A 57 -13.05 -12.99 -20.58
C PHE A 57 -13.59 -11.59 -20.91
N ALA A 58 -14.85 -11.47 -21.31
CA ALA A 58 -15.45 -10.17 -21.63
C ALA A 58 -15.43 -9.24 -20.40
N HIS A 59 -15.84 -9.73 -19.23
CA HIS A 59 -15.74 -8.95 -17.98
C HIS A 59 -14.28 -8.61 -17.63
N SER A 60 -13.35 -9.53 -17.86
CA SER A 60 -11.92 -9.26 -17.64
C SER A 60 -11.40 -8.14 -18.54
N VAL A 61 -11.72 -8.16 -19.83
CA VAL A 61 -11.30 -7.13 -20.79
C VAL A 61 -11.89 -5.77 -20.43
N ILE A 62 -13.18 -5.71 -20.09
CA ILE A 62 -13.83 -4.47 -19.62
C ILE A 62 -13.08 -3.91 -18.39
N ALA A 63 -12.73 -4.78 -17.43
CA ALA A 63 -11.99 -4.35 -16.26
C ALA A 63 -10.59 -3.83 -16.62
N TYR A 64 -9.87 -4.49 -17.50
CA TYR A 64 -8.52 -4.07 -17.91
C TYR A 64 -8.54 -2.71 -18.61
N GLU A 65 -9.48 -2.50 -19.53
CA GLU A 65 -9.66 -1.21 -20.19
C GLU A 65 -10.03 -0.10 -19.19
N ALA A 66 -10.91 -0.40 -18.24
CA ALA A 66 -11.28 0.54 -17.18
C ALA A 66 -10.10 0.87 -16.26
N SER A 67 -9.30 -0.13 -15.85
CA SER A 67 -8.06 0.09 -15.08
C SER A 67 -7.06 0.95 -15.83
N LEU A 68 -6.78 0.64 -17.10
CA LEU A 68 -5.84 1.42 -17.93
C LEU A 68 -6.32 2.86 -18.08
N LYS A 69 -7.62 3.06 -18.29
CA LYS A 69 -8.23 4.38 -18.35
C LYS A 69 -8.12 5.12 -17.02
N GLY A 70 -8.33 4.45 -15.89
CA GLY A 70 -8.12 5.01 -14.56
C GLY A 70 -6.67 5.43 -14.33
N ILE A 71 -5.72 4.56 -14.64
CA ILE A 71 -4.27 4.82 -14.53
C ILE A 71 -3.86 6.03 -15.35
N SER A 72 -4.37 6.17 -16.58
CA SER A 72 -4.06 7.31 -17.46
C SER A 72 -4.50 8.68 -16.93
N LYS A 73 -5.38 8.71 -15.92
CA LYS A 73 -5.90 9.93 -15.29
C LYS A 73 -5.21 10.28 -13.97
N LEU A 74 -4.26 9.44 -13.51
CA LEU A 74 -3.58 9.68 -12.23
C LEU A 74 -2.59 10.83 -12.34
N GLU A 75 -2.69 11.76 -11.40
CA GLU A 75 -1.72 12.84 -11.21
C GLU A 75 -1.24 12.82 -9.75
N LEU A 76 0.08 12.90 -9.56
CA LEU A 76 0.69 12.84 -8.24
C LEU A 76 0.46 14.16 -7.48
N ASN A 77 -0.23 14.10 -6.33
CA ASN A 77 -0.30 15.21 -5.40
C ASN A 77 0.89 15.19 -4.43
N ALA A 78 2.06 15.63 -4.90
CA ALA A 78 3.29 15.61 -4.12
C ALA A 78 3.22 16.46 -2.85
N GLN A 79 2.51 17.59 -2.88
CA GLN A 79 2.37 18.48 -1.72
C GLN A 79 1.59 17.81 -0.59
N LYS A 80 0.48 17.13 -0.92
CA LYS A 80 -0.32 16.41 0.09
C LYS A 80 0.47 15.28 0.73
N ILE A 81 1.20 14.50 -0.08
CA ILE A 81 2.05 13.42 0.43
C ILE A 81 3.17 13.97 1.33
N ALA A 82 3.85 15.04 0.91
CA ALA A 82 4.90 15.67 1.71
C ALA A 82 4.36 16.20 3.05
N ALA A 83 3.17 16.82 3.05
CA ALA A 83 2.52 17.29 4.27
C ALA A 83 2.12 16.14 5.21
N ASP A 84 1.60 15.04 4.67
CA ASP A 84 1.25 13.86 5.47
C ASP A 84 2.51 13.21 6.08
N LEU A 85 3.62 13.14 5.33
CA LEU A 85 4.89 12.65 5.85
C LEU A 85 5.46 13.57 6.96
N ASP A 86 5.42 14.89 6.77
CA ASP A 86 5.90 15.85 7.77
C ASP A 86 5.04 15.88 9.04
N ALA A 87 3.79 15.41 8.97
CA ALA A 87 2.91 15.28 10.13
C ALA A 87 3.16 14.00 10.96
N CYS A 88 3.94 13.04 10.45
CA CYS A 88 4.09 11.69 11.02
C CYS A 88 5.53 11.36 11.43
N TRP A 89 6.11 12.13 12.36
CA TRP A 89 7.48 11.92 12.84
C TRP A 89 7.66 10.67 13.72
N GLU A 90 6.58 10.11 14.24
CA GLU A 90 6.56 8.87 15.02
C GLU A 90 7.10 7.65 14.24
N VAL A 91 7.07 7.68 12.90
CA VAL A 91 7.63 6.61 12.07
C VAL A 91 9.15 6.46 12.24
N LEU A 92 9.83 7.52 12.69
CA LEU A 92 11.27 7.49 12.97
C LEU A 92 11.62 6.81 14.30
N ALA A 93 10.63 6.37 15.08
CA ALA A 93 10.87 5.62 16.31
C ALA A 93 11.64 4.31 16.05
N GLU A 94 11.29 3.58 14.99
CA GLU A 94 11.93 2.31 14.64
C GLU A 94 13.43 2.44 14.30
N PRO A 95 13.87 3.34 13.39
CA PRO A 95 15.31 3.48 13.09
C PRO A 95 16.11 3.94 14.31
N ILE A 96 15.55 4.83 15.13
CA ILE A 96 16.20 5.27 16.37
C ILE A 96 16.35 4.09 17.33
N GLN A 97 15.29 3.31 17.54
CA GLN A 97 15.35 2.09 18.37
C GLN A 97 16.39 1.10 17.87
N THR A 98 16.49 0.94 16.55
CA THR A 98 17.43 0.03 15.90
C THR A 98 18.88 0.46 16.13
N VAL A 99 19.16 1.76 16.02
CA VAL A 99 20.49 2.31 16.33
C VAL A 99 20.79 2.23 17.82
N MET A 100 19.82 2.46 18.71
CA MET A 100 19.98 2.26 20.16
C MET A 100 20.40 0.81 20.47
N ARG A 101 19.77 -0.19 19.83
CA ARG A 101 20.15 -1.60 19.97
C ARG A 101 21.57 -1.87 19.49
N ARG A 102 21.99 -1.27 18.37
CA ARG A 102 23.37 -1.39 17.85
C ARG A 102 24.42 -0.93 18.86
N TYR A 103 24.11 0.06 19.69
CA TYR A 103 25.00 0.59 20.73
C TYR A 103 24.72 0.03 22.14
N ASN A 104 23.97 -1.06 22.26
CA ASN A 104 23.64 -1.71 23.54
C ASN A 104 22.95 -0.80 24.57
N ILE A 105 22.19 0.20 24.12
CA ILE A 105 21.37 1.01 25.03
C ILE A 105 20.25 0.14 25.59
N GLU A 106 20.14 0.07 26.91
CA GLU A 106 19.11 -0.72 27.59
C GLU A 106 17.69 -0.19 27.35
N ASN A 107 16.73 -1.12 27.30
CA ASN A 107 15.30 -0.86 27.19
C ASN A 107 14.89 0.15 26.10
N PRO A 108 15.40 0.05 24.85
CA PRO A 108 15.24 1.09 23.84
C PRO A 108 13.79 1.29 23.43
N TYR A 109 12.99 0.21 23.45
CA TYR A 109 11.56 0.26 23.18
C TYR A 109 10.80 1.08 24.24
N GLU A 110 11.04 0.81 25.53
CA GLU A 110 10.31 1.52 26.60
C GLU A 110 10.71 3.00 26.66
N LYS A 111 12.00 3.32 26.44
CA LYS A 111 12.47 4.72 26.33
C LYS A 111 11.77 5.50 25.20
N LEU A 112 11.54 4.86 24.05
CA LEU A 112 10.81 5.46 22.94
C LEU A 112 9.30 5.52 23.19
N LYS A 113 8.73 4.49 23.82
CA LYS A 113 7.33 4.45 24.18
C LYS A 113 6.94 5.57 25.14
N GLU A 114 7.81 5.94 26.07
CA GLU A 114 7.60 7.12 26.93
C GLU A 114 7.53 8.42 26.11
N LEU A 115 8.30 8.53 25.03
CA LEU A 115 8.26 9.67 24.11
C LEU A 115 7.01 9.68 23.21
N THR A 116 6.53 8.51 22.79
CA THR A 116 5.47 8.37 21.78
C THR A 116 4.05 8.20 22.37
N ARG A 117 3.92 7.92 23.67
CA ARG A 117 2.62 7.56 24.27
C ARG A 117 1.68 8.76 24.40
N GLY A 118 0.60 8.74 23.62
CA GLY A 118 -0.53 9.66 23.74
C GLY A 118 -0.33 11.05 23.16
N LYS A 119 0.75 11.27 22.39
CA LYS A 119 1.08 12.55 21.73
C LYS A 119 1.69 12.30 20.35
N GLY A 120 1.38 13.17 19.38
CA GLY A 120 2.19 13.26 18.16
C GLY A 120 3.59 13.75 18.53
N ILE A 121 4.61 13.19 17.88
CA ILE A 121 6.00 13.58 18.13
C ILE A 121 6.33 14.78 17.25
N SER A 122 6.82 15.86 17.86
CA SER A 122 7.37 16.98 17.06
C SER A 122 8.82 16.68 16.65
N PRO A 123 9.29 17.23 15.52
CA PRO A 123 10.70 17.15 15.13
C PRO A 123 11.65 17.55 16.27
N GLN A 124 11.30 18.61 17.01
CA GLN A 124 12.12 19.14 18.10
C GLN A 124 12.18 18.17 19.29
N ALA A 125 11.06 17.53 19.64
CA ALA A 125 11.03 16.52 20.70
C ALA A 125 11.90 15.32 20.35
N LEU A 126 11.85 14.87 19.08
CA LEU A 126 12.68 13.76 18.61
C LEU A 126 14.17 14.12 18.63
N GLN A 127 14.54 15.32 18.19
CA GLN A 127 15.94 15.77 18.24
C GLN A 127 16.46 15.87 19.68
N THR A 128 15.64 16.38 20.60
CA THR A 128 15.97 16.47 22.03
C THR A 128 16.17 15.09 22.64
N PHE A 129 15.32 14.12 22.26
CA PHE A 129 15.48 12.73 22.66
C PHE A 129 16.81 12.14 22.18
N ILE A 130 17.14 12.33 20.90
CA ILE A 130 18.40 11.82 20.31
C ILE A 130 19.63 12.42 21.02
N ASP A 131 19.58 13.70 21.41
CA ASP A 131 20.67 14.34 22.16
C ASP A 131 20.92 13.69 23.51
N GLY A 132 19.87 13.24 24.19
CA GLY A 132 19.94 12.57 25.50
C GLY A 132 20.43 11.11 25.46
N LEU A 133 20.61 10.50 24.29
CA LEU A 133 21.04 9.10 24.18
C LEU A 133 22.53 8.94 24.49
N ASP A 134 22.91 7.87 25.18
CA ASP A 134 24.32 7.54 25.41
C ASP A 134 24.88 6.75 24.20
N MET A 135 25.29 7.47 23.15
CA MET A 135 25.85 6.90 21.91
C MET A 135 26.80 7.89 21.21
N PRO A 136 27.66 7.43 20.28
CA PRO A 136 28.61 8.29 19.58
C PRO A 136 27.98 9.48 18.87
N ALA A 137 28.66 10.64 18.89
CA ALA A 137 28.17 11.86 18.25
C ALA A 137 27.88 11.69 16.75
N ALA A 138 28.68 10.88 16.05
CA ALA A 138 28.44 10.55 14.64
C ALA A 138 27.09 9.84 14.43
N ALA A 139 26.74 8.88 15.30
CA ALA A 139 25.46 8.18 15.22
C ALA A 139 24.27 9.10 15.51
N LYS A 140 24.41 10.00 16.49
CA LYS A 140 23.39 11.03 16.76
C LYS A 140 23.19 11.96 15.56
N ALA A 141 24.29 12.38 14.93
CA ALA A 141 24.26 13.24 13.75
C ALA A 141 23.54 12.54 12.57
N GLU A 142 23.83 11.27 12.32
CA GLU A 142 23.12 10.47 11.30
C GLU A 142 21.62 10.35 11.60
N LEU A 143 21.23 10.03 12.84
CA LEU A 143 19.82 9.94 13.23
C LEU A 143 19.08 11.28 13.07
N LYS A 144 19.75 12.42 13.32
CA LYS A 144 19.17 13.76 13.18
C LYS A 144 18.97 14.20 11.73
N LEU A 145 19.63 13.54 10.77
CA LEU A 145 19.41 13.77 9.34
C LEU A 145 18.17 13.02 8.81
N LEU A 146 17.62 12.07 9.58
CA LEU A 146 16.43 11.34 9.18
C LEU A 146 15.20 12.23 9.23
N THR A 147 14.38 12.09 8.21
CA THR A 147 13.03 12.65 8.10
C THR A 147 12.09 11.54 7.64
N PRO A 148 10.78 11.63 7.90
CA PRO A 148 9.82 10.65 7.37
C PRO A 148 9.93 10.49 5.85
N ALA A 149 10.26 11.58 5.13
CA ALA A 149 10.39 11.58 3.68
C ALA A 149 11.67 10.89 3.15
N ASN A 150 12.76 10.84 3.93
CA ASN A 150 14.01 10.19 3.49
C ASN A 150 14.21 8.81 4.10
N TYR A 151 13.43 8.43 5.11
CA TYR A 151 13.45 7.09 5.70
C TYR A 151 12.62 6.09 4.88
N ILE A 152 13.07 5.85 3.64
CA ILE A 152 12.39 4.99 2.66
C ILE A 152 13.15 3.70 2.35
N GLY A 153 14.23 3.42 3.10
CA GLY A 153 15.09 2.26 2.86
C GLY A 153 15.64 2.25 1.43
N ASN A 154 15.54 1.11 0.75
CA ASN A 154 15.94 0.95 -0.65
C ASN A 154 14.75 1.02 -1.64
N ALA A 155 13.64 1.67 -1.26
CA ALA A 155 12.43 1.73 -2.09
C ALA A 155 12.69 2.23 -3.52
N VAL A 156 13.53 3.26 -3.69
CA VAL A 156 13.88 3.81 -5.02
C VAL A 156 14.66 2.81 -5.86
N GLU A 157 15.58 2.05 -5.25
CA GLU A 157 16.36 1.02 -5.94
C GLU A 157 15.44 -0.12 -6.41
N GLN A 158 14.55 -0.59 -5.53
CA GLN A 158 13.60 -1.64 -5.87
C GLN A 158 12.64 -1.20 -6.99
N ALA A 159 12.10 0.02 -6.92
CA ALA A 159 11.20 0.55 -7.93
C ALA A 159 11.85 0.65 -9.32
N LYS A 160 13.15 0.97 -9.39
CA LYS A 160 13.91 1.04 -10.65
C LYS A 160 14.30 -0.32 -11.22
N ARG A 161 14.19 -1.39 -10.43
CA ARG A 161 14.60 -2.75 -10.82
C ARG A 161 13.48 -3.55 -11.51
N ILE A 162 12.23 -3.10 -11.40
CA ILE A 162 11.04 -3.71 -12.03
C ILE A 162 10.95 -3.24 -13.48
#